data_AF-A0A6P0Y3G0-F1
#
_entry.id   AF-A0A6P0Y3G0-F1
#
_cell.length_a   1.000
_cell.length_b   1.000
_cell.length_c   1.000
_cell.angle_alpha   90.00
_cell.angle_beta   90.00
_cell.angle_gamma   90.00
#
_symmetry.space_group_name_H-M   'P 1'
#
loop_
_entity.id
_entity.type
_entity.pdbx_description
1 polymer ?
#
loop_
_entity_poly.entity_id
_entity_poly.type
_entity_poly.pdbx_seq_one_letter_code
_entity_poly.pdbx_strand_id
1 'polypeptide(L)' 'KFWSLINKNEIYTLQEHTQAITSIDFSPDGKTLASASNDKTVILWNLNLDDLLRRADEWLPEHFYLHMRYKM' A
#
# COMPACT_ATOMS: atom_id res chain seq x y z
N LYS A 1 2.73 6.91 -3.76
CA LYS A 1 4.03 6.19 -3.60
C LYS A 1 3.99 5.45 -2.27
N PHE A 2 4.39 4.19 -2.25
CA PHE A 2 4.53 3.37 -1.04
C PHE A 2 6.00 3.17 -0.72
N TRP A 3 6.34 3.22 0.57
CA TRP A 3 7.70 3.15 1.07
C TRP A 3 7.86 2.03 2.09
N SER A 4 8.92 1.24 1.97
CA SER A 4 9.36 0.36 3.04
C SER A 4 10.15 1.17 4.06
N LEU A 5 9.69 1.21 5.31
CA LEU A 5 10.42 1.84 6.40
C LEU A 5 11.62 0.99 6.86
N ILE A 6 11.59 -0.31 6.59
CA ILE A 6 12.65 -1.27 6.93
C ILE A 6 13.84 -1.06 5.99
N ASN A 7 13.58 -1.13 4.69
CA ASN A 7 14.61 -1.05 3.65
C ASN A 7 14.86 0.39 3.18
N LYS A 8 14.09 1.36 3.71
CA LYS A 8 14.15 2.80 3.38
C LYS A 8 14.08 3.06 1.87
N ASN A 9 13.29 2.27 1.15
CA ASN A 9 13.17 2.33 -0.30
C ASN A 9 11.71 2.42 -0.75
N GLU A 10 11.50 2.94 -1.95
CA GLU A 10 10.19 2.99 -2.59
C GLU A 10 9.83 1.57 -3.08
N ILE A 11 8.70 1.04 -2.63
CA ILE A 11 8.24 -0.32 -3.00
C ILE A 11 7.26 -0.31 -4.15
N TYR A 12 6.46 0.76 -4.30
CA TYR A 12 5.46 0.83 -5.34
C TYR A 12 5.02 2.27 -5.65
N THR A 13 4.85 2.57 -6.94
CA THR A 13 4.34 3.86 -7.42
C THR A 13 3.01 3.63 -8.13
N LEU A 14 1.93 4.17 -7.58
CA LEU A 14 0.62 4.22 -8.25
C LEU A 14 0.66 5.38 -9.27
N GLN A 15 0.67 5.10 -10.58
CA GLN A 15 0.81 6.13 -11.64
C GLN A 15 -0.34 6.15 -12.67
N GLU A 16 -1.50 5.61 -12.35
CA GLU A 16 -2.59 5.49 -13.33
C GLU A 16 -3.42 6.77 -13.51
N HIS A 17 -3.39 7.70 -12.55
CA HIS A 17 -4.10 8.97 -12.70
C HIS A 17 -3.39 9.90 -13.68
N THR A 18 -4.16 10.44 -14.63
CA THR A 18 -3.64 11.35 -15.68
C THR A 18 -3.73 12.82 -15.27
N GLN A 19 -4.40 13.11 -14.16
CA GLN A 19 -4.52 14.45 -13.57
C GLN A 19 -4.31 14.40 -12.05
N ALA A 20 -4.42 15.55 -11.40
CA ALA A 20 -4.27 15.68 -9.97
C ALA A 20 -5.31 14.84 -9.22
N ILE A 21 -4.81 14.05 -8.27
CA ILE A 21 -5.63 13.33 -7.30
C ILE A 21 -6.24 14.35 -6.34
N THR A 22 -7.55 14.30 -6.16
CA THR A 22 -8.31 15.21 -5.30
C THR A 22 -8.69 14.59 -3.97
N SER A 23 -8.78 13.27 -3.88
CA SER A 23 -9.09 12.56 -2.64
C SER A 23 -8.48 11.16 -2.62
N ILE A 24 -8.15 10.70 -1.42
CA ILE A 24 -7.60 9.36 -1.15
C ILE A 24 -8.24 8.86 0.15
N ASP A 25 -8.74 7.63 0.16
CA ASP A 25 -9.30 7.01 1.35
C ASP A 25 -9.02 5.50 1.40
N PHE A 26 -8.87 4.97 2.62
CA PHE A 26 -8.62 3.54 2.85
C PHE A 26 -9.91 2.84 3.25
N SER A 27 -10.09 1.61 2.77
CA SER A 27 -11.12 0.74 3.35
C SER A 27 -10.79 0.48 4.82
N PRO A 28 -11.81 0.35 5.70
CA PRO A 28 -11.58 0.09 7.13
C PRO A 28 -10.79 -1.20 7.42
N ASP A 29 -10.81 -2.16 6.49
CA ASP A 29 -10.03 -3.40 6.59
C ASP A 29 -8.58 -3.28 6.07
N GLY A 30 -8.19 -2.11 5.57
CA GLY A 30 -6.85 -1.82 5.05
C GLY A 30 -6.48 -2.53 3.75
N LYS A 31 -7.42 -3.28 3.14
CA LYS A 31 -7.13 -4.09 1.94
C LYS A 31 -7.27 -3.31 0.64
N THR A 32 -8.00 -2.20 0.66
CA THR A 32 -8.29 -1.41 -0.53
C THR A 32 -7.98 0.06 -0.26
N LEU A 33 -7.34 0.70 -1.22
CA LEU A 33 -7.19 2.15 -1.26
C LEU A 33 -7.99 2.68 -2.44
N ALA A 34 -8.82 3.70 -2.20
CA ALA A 34 -9.52 4.43 -3.24
C ALA A 34 -8.81 5.75 -3.51
N SER A 35 -8.59 6.08 -4.78
CA SER A 35 -8.11 7.41 -5.20
C SER A 35 -9.05 8.01 -6.23
N ALA A 36 -9.43 9.28 -6.02
CA ALA A 36 -10.26 10.06 -6.95
C ALA A 36 -9.43 11.18 -7.58
N SER A 37 -9.65 11.47 -8.85
CA SER A 37 -8.85 12.43 -9.62
C SER A 37 -9.71 13.34 -10.50
N ASN A 38 -9.14 14.50 -10.84
CA ASN A 38 -9.72 15.43 -11.81
C ASN A 38 -9.82 14.83 -13.23
N ASP A 39 -9.17 13.70 -13.50
CA ASP A 39 -9.33 12.92 -14.73
C ASP A 39 -10.71 12.22 -14.83
N LYS A 40 -11.59 12.46 -13.86
CA LYS A 40 -12.96 11.90 -13.76
C LYS A 40 -12.98 10.40 -13.50
N THR A 41 -11.89 9.85 -12.97
CA THR A 41 -11.81 8.44 -12.57
C THR A 41 -11.66 8.29 -11.07
N VAL A 42 -12.15 7.15 -10.58
CA VAL A 42 -11.84 6.61 -9.26
C VAL A 42 -11.16 5.27 -9.47
N ILE A 43 -9.97 5.10 -8.90
CA ILE A 43 -9.21 3.86 -8.99
C ILE A 43 -9.21 3.18 -7.62
N LEU A 44 -9.53 1.89 -7.62
CA LEU A 44 -9.41 1.02 -6.45
C LEU A 44 -8.14 0.21 -6.55
N TRP A 45 -7.26 0.37 -5.58
CA TRP A 45 -6.02 -0.34 -5.45
C TRP A 45 -6.20 -1.46 -4.44
N ASN A 46 -6.14 -2.70 -4.89
CA ASN A 46 -6.10 -3.84 -3.99
C ASN A 46 -4.68 -3.94 -3.41
N LEU A 47 -4.56 -3.65 -2.13
CA LEU A 47 -3.29 -3.60 -1.41
C LEU A 47 -2.88 -4.95 -0.84
N ASN A 48 -3.47 -6.07 -1.32
CA ASN A 48 -3.34 -7.43 -0.79
C ASN A 48 -2.05 -7.63 0.02
N LEU A 49 -2.16 -7.30 1.31
CA LEU A 49 -0.99 -7.10 2.16
C LEU A 49 -0.26 -8.43 2.32
N ASP A 50 -0.99 -9.55 2.18
CA ASP A 50 -0.45 -10.90 2.19
C ASP A 50 0.53 -11.15 1.04
N ASP A 51 0.30 -10.62 -0.18
CA ASP A 51 1.28 -10.77 -1.28
C ASP A 51 2.53 -9.91 -1.04
N LEU A 52 2.34 -8.74 -0.43
CA LEU A 52 3.42 -7.81 -0.12
C LEU A 52 4.26 -8.29 1.07
N LEU A 53 3.62 -8.89 2.07
CA LEU A 53 4.25 -9.57 3.21
C LEU A 53 4.95 -10.84 2.75
N ARG A 54 4.35 -11.65 1.87
CA ARG A 54 5.01 -12.85 1.32
C ARG A 54 6.29 -12.51 0.55
N ARG A 55 6.31 -11.38 -0.16
CA ARG A 55 7.53 -10.87 -0.83
C ARG A 55 8.56 -10.34 0.18
N ALA A 56 8.12 -9.86 1.35
CA ALA A 56 8.99 -9.44 2.43
C ALA A 56 9.51 -10.62 3.28
N ASP A 57 8.75 -11.73 3.36
CA ASP A 57 9.09 -12.97 4.07
C ASP A 57 10.30 -13.69 3.44
N GLU A 58 10.61 -13.42 2.17
CA GLU A 58 11.88 -13.86 1.57
C GLU A 58 13.11 -13.21 2.21
N TRP A 59 12.94 -12.15 3.01
CA TRP A 59 14.02 -11.30 3.51
C TRP A 59 14.01 -11.01 5.01
N LEU A 60 13.05 -11.50 5.81
CA LEU A 60 12.97 -11.15 7.24
C LEU A 60 12.77 -12.35 8.18
N PRO A 61 13.51 -12.43 9.31
CA PRO A 61 13.27 -13.42 10.36
C PRO A 61 11.96 -13.17 11.12
N GLU A 62 11.30 -14.27 11.49
CA GLU A 62 10.01 -14.41 12.23
C GLU A 62 9.70 -13.34 13.30
N HIS A 63 10.72 -12.83 14.00
CA HIS A 63 10.54 -11.85 15.09
C HIS A 63 9.98 -10.49 14.63
N PHE A 64 10.16 -10.11 13.37
CA PHE A 64 9.62 -8.84 12.84
C PHE A 64 8.16 -8.94 12.41
N TYR A 65 7.66 -10.15 12.15
CA TYR A 65 6.30 -10.39 11.66
C TYR A 65 5.22 -9.97 12.68
N LEU A 66 5.50 -10.21 13.97
CA LEU A 66 4.62 -9.82 15.06
C LEU A 66 4.55 -8.29 15.24
N HIS A 67 5.59 -7.54 14.91
CA HIS A 67 5.58 -6.08 15.14
C HIS A 67 4.68 -5.32 14.16
N MET A 68 4.58 -5.79 12.92
CA MET A 68 3.73 -5.14 11.90
C MET A 68 2.24 -5.50 12.07
N ARG A 69 1.94 -6.67 12.63
CA ARG A 69 0.55 -7.16 12.81
C ARG A 69 -0.18 -6.51 13.99
N TYR A 70 0.54 -6.06 15.02
CA TYR A 70 -0.06 -5.60 16.29
C TYR A 70 0.06 -4.09 16.55
N LYS A 71 0.44 -3.29 15.54
CA LYS A 71 0.60 -1.83 15.70
C LYS A 71 -0.27 -0.96 14.77
N MET A 72 -1.29 -1.55 14.15
CA MET A 72 -2.40 -0.80 13.55
C MET A 72 -3.59 -0.78 14.49
#